data_AF-A0A3N2N1L4-F1
#
_entry.id   AF-A0A3N2N1L4-F1
#
_cell.length_a   1.000
_cell.length_b   1.000
_cell.length_c   1.000
_cell.angle_alpha   90.00
_cell.angle_beta   90.00
_cell.angle_gamma   90.00
#
_symmetry.space_group_name_H-M   'P 1'
#
loop_
_entity.id
_entity.type
_entity.pdbx_description
1 polymer ?
#
loop_
_entity_poly.entity_id
_entity_poly.type
_entity_poly.pdbx_seq_one_letter_code
_entity_poly.pdbx_strand_id
1 'polypeptide(L)'
;MPEIAEQIVDLSQLLAKSIEGKTPSTVKYYRACISSFRKFLGNDTIDVTDFDENDLSRFAAWLVDEKKSASTIKLYLMTLRAIFNNSIDDGNKAFANVSSKNDAETNLTTRDDILTVANASMSQYPALARVRDMFMFSFYTCGTSFECMKLMTLNDITDDYINIPDGRKIIRLSCMDRLLPDKKSDSNAPLFPLADTLDFDEYASRLGIVSRNLQLQRQLNPDSALNGWISCARECGIDLSVIAECVSNTEASIFQFADRRDMPVDRDDIDAAVRQVASSVCDIESHWYAMRMFSPVDTVLKQIESTAGIDVETYYPVEEVVKMQGKKRIVKTQPVIRNIIFLRATSEEVKSLSSNLFGTAAIYTSSTGTSREYAIIPEAEMMRFKWIISRCAEMTMLDEERRCHLAEGTRVRVTDGTFAGYEGLVIKEGRRYNLIVELLNLQFMVKAEIPATFLTVIP
;
A
#
# COMPACT_ATOMS: atom_id res chain seq x y z
N MET A 1 18.20 38.70 42.15
CA MET A 1 17.63 37.44 41.64
C MET A 1 18.11 36.36 42.58
N PRO A 2 17.25 35.51 43.14
CA PRO A 2 17.77 34.42 43.96
C PRO A 2 18.59 33.51 43.04
N GLU A 3 19.86 33.29 43.38
CA GLU A 3 20.66 32.21 42.78
C GLU A 3 19.90 30.91 43.06
N ILE A 4 19.40 30.27 42.00
CA ILE A 4 18.96 28.88 42.10
C ILE A 4 20.26 28.11 42.34
N ALA A 5 20.43 27.60 43.57
CA ALA A 5 21.65 26.88 43.92
C ALA A 5 21.78 25.64 43.04
N GLU A 6 22.93 25.48 42.38
CA GLU A 6 23.26 24.31 41.54
C GLU A 6 23.00 23.03 42.32
N GLN A 7 22.21 22.13 41.74
CA GLN A 7 21.94 20.82 42.33
C GLN A 7 22.65 19.75 41.51
N ILE A 8 23.96 19.64 41.72
CA ILE A 8 24.79 18.64 41.04
C ILE A 8 24.56 17.27 41.68
N VAL A 9 24.11 16.30 40.88
CA VAL A 9 23.82 14.93 41.33
C VAL A 9 24.57 13.90 40.49
N ASP A 10 25.10 12.87 41.14
CA ASP A 10 25.70 11.71 40.48
C ASP A 10 24.61 10.83 39.84
N LEU A 11 24.78 10.50 38.56
CA LEU A 11 23.83 9.67 37.80
C LEU A 11 23.64 8.28 38.42
N SER A 12 24.65 7.74 39.09
CA SER A 12 24.59 6.46 39.81
C SER A 12 23.73 6.56 41.06
N GLN A 13 23.74 7.70 41.75
CA GLN A 13 22.86 7.96 42.89
C GLN A 13 21.40 8.11 42.45
N LEU A 14 21.15 8.87 41.37
CA LEU A 14 19.82 9.00 40.75
C LEU A 14 19.27 7.64 40.33
N LEU A 15 20.12 6.82 39.70
CA LEU A 15 19.79 5.47 39.29
C LEU A 15 19.45 4.58 40.49
N ALA A 16 20.30 4.56 41.53
CA ALA A 16 20.12 3.73 42.72
C ALA A 16 18.77 3.99 43.41
N LYS A 17 18.41 5.27 43.59
CA LYS A 17 17.13 5.69 44.16
C LYS A 17 15.94 5.25 43.29
N SER A 18 16.11 5.28 41.97
CA SER A 18 15.04 5.02 41.02
C SER A 18 14.82 3.54 40.70
N ILE A 19 15.76 2.64 41.01
CA ILE A 19 15.64 1.20 40.77
C ILE A 19 15.16 0.39 41.98
N GLU A 20 15.10 1.01 43.16
CA GLU A 20 14.66 0.37 44.39
C GLU A 20 13.23 -0.18 44.24
N GLY A 21 13.03 -1.46 44.60
CA GLY A 21 11.73 -2.13 44.49
C GLY A 21 11.26 -2.45 43.06
N LYS A 22 12.04 -2.17 42.01
CA LYS A 22 11.66 -2.49 40.61
C LYS A 22 12.07 -3.91 40.18
N THR A 23 11.36 -4.46 39.20
CA THR A 23 11.63 -5.79 38.65
C THR A 23 13.00 -5.86 37.94
N PRO A 24 13.66 -7.03 37.88
CA PRO A 24 14.98 -7.17 37.24
C PRO A 24 15.04 -6.65 35.80
N SER A 25 13.98 -6.87 35.03
CA SER A 25 13.84 -6.38 33.66
C SER A 25 13.84 -4.85 33.62
N THR A 26 13.06 -4.20 34.48
CA THR A 26 13.01 -2.73 34.58
C THR A 26 14.38 -2.15 35.01
N VAL A 27 15.07 -2.80 35.94
CA VAL A 27 16.42 -2.38 36.37
C VAL A 27 17.43 -2.44 35.21
N LYS A 28 17.33 -3.45 34.34
CA LYS A 28 18.19 -3.57 33.15
C LYS A 28 18.05 -2.36 32.22
N TYR A 29 16.82 -1.92 31.96
CA TYR A 29 16.55 -0.78 31.09
C TYR A 29 16.97 0.56 31.70
N TYR A 30 16.75 0.75 33.00
CA TYR A 30 17.21 1.95 33.72
C TYR A 30 18.75 2.07 33.65
N ARG A 31 19.48 0.96 33.81
CA ARG A 31 20.94 0.93 33.63
C ARG A 31 21.37 1.26 32.21
N ALA A 32 20.68 0.72 31.20
CA ALA A 32 21.00 0.98 29.80
C ALA A 32 20.75 2.45 29.40
N CYS A 33 19.65 3.03 29.87
CA CYS A 33 19.31 4.45 29.70
C CYS A 33 20.39 5.34 30.33
N ILE A 34 20.71 5.15 31.61
CA ILE A 34 21.74 5.93 32.32
C ILE A 34 23.12 5.75 31.68
N SER A 35 23.47 4.54 31.23
CA SER A 35 24.73 4.34 30.51
C SER A 35 24.80 5.11 29.20
N SER A 36 23.68 5.24 28.47
CA SER A 36 23.64 6.01 27.22
C SER A 36 23.67 7.52 27.51
N PHE A 37 22.94 7.95 28.54
CA PHE A 37 22.93 9.35 28.97
C PHE A 37 24.29 9.82 29.49
N ARG A 38 25.00 8.97 30.24
CA ARG A 38 26.39 9.18 30.66
C ARG A 38 27.34 9.36 29.46
N LYS A 39 27.17 8.56 28.40
CA LYS A 39 27.95 8.72 27.16
C LYS A 39 27.67 10.05 26.46
N PHE A 40 26.41 10.45 26.41
CA PHE A 40 26.00 11.73 25.85
C PHE A 40 26.61 12.93 26.61
N LEU A 41 26.54 12.91 27.94
CA LEU A 41 27.09 13.97 28.77
C LEU A 41 28.62 13.98 28.81
N GLY A 42 29.25 12.82 28.59
CA GLY A 42 30.70 12.65 28.75
C GLY A 42 31.17 12.78 30.22
N ASN A 43 30.25 12.75 31.19
CA ASN A 43 30.51 12.87 32.61
C ASN A 43 29.59 11.95 33.43
N ASP A 44 29.83 11.87 34.75
CA ASP A 44 29.04 11.07 35.69
C ASP A 44 28.04 11.87 36.53
N THR A 45 28.02 13.20 36.36
CA THR A 45 27.28 14.13 37.22
C THR A 45 26.50 15.13 36.38
N ILE A 46 25.28 15.45 36.78
CA ILE A 46 24.46 16.44 36.09
C ILE A 46 23.95 17.48 37.09
N ASP A 47 23.92 18.74 36.67
CA ASP A 47 23.12 19.75 37.35
C ASP A 47 21.66 19.59 36.93
N VAL A 48 20.84 19.06 37.84
CA VAL A 48 19.43 18.80 37.53
C VAL A 48 18.58 20.07 37.49
N THR A 49 19.10 21.20 37.99
CA THR A 49 18.41 22.51 37.96
C THR A 49 18.63 23.26 36.65
N ASP A 50 19.75 23.02 35.98
CA ASP A 50 20.08 23.62 34.67
C ASP A 50 19.61 22.75 33.48
N PHE A 51 19.25 21.49 33.74
CA PHE A 51 18.75 20.59 32.69
C PHE A 51 17.35 21.00 32.20
N ASP A 52 17.27 21.45 30.96
CA ASP A 52 16.06 21.97 30.33
C ASP A 52 15.54 21.11 29.14
N GLU A 53 14.48 21.60 28.49
CA GLU A 53 13.88 20.92 27.32
C GLU A 53 14.84 20.86 26.12
N ASN A 54 15.74 21.84 25.97
CA ASN A 54 16.71 21.86 24.88
C ASN A 54 17.81 20.81 25.08
N ASP A 55 18.27 20.57 26.32
CA ASP A 55 19.19 19.48 26.61
C ASP A 55 18.58 18.10 26.40
N LEU A 56 17.30 17.94 26.76
CA LEU A 56 16.56 16.72 26.47
C LEU A 56 16.43 16.48 24.95
N SER A 57 16.22 17.55 24.18
CA SER A 57 16.16 17.53 22.71
C SER A 57 17.49 17.10 22.10
N ARG A 58 18.61 17.64 22.60
CA ARG A 58 19.97 17.26 22.17
C ARG A 58 20.28 15.81 22.48
N PHE A 59 19.83 15.30 23.62
CA PHE A 59 19.98 13.89 23.95
C PHE A 59 19.17 13.00 22.99
N ALA A 60 17.93 13.38 22.66
CA ALA A 60 17.11 12.65 21.69
C ALA A 60 17.76 12.59 20.31
N ALA A 61 18.26 13.72 19.80
CA ALA A 61 18.99 13.79 18.53
C ALA A 61 20.26 12.92 18.55
N TRP A 62 21.05 12.98 19.62
CA TRP A 62 22.24 12.13 19.78
C TRP A 62 21.90 10.64 19.76
N LEU A 63 20.76 10.22 20.31
CA LEU A 63 20.31 8.82 20.23
C LEU A 63 19.94 8.41 18.80
N VAL A 64 19.43 9.34 17.97
CA VAL A 64 19.19 9.10 16.54
C VAL A 64 20.53 8.85 15.82
N ASP A 65 21.55 9.65 16.11
CA ASP A 65 22.91 9.48 15.54
C ASP A 65 23.57 8.16 15.96
N GLU A 66 23.34 7.73 17.21
CA GLU A 66 23.70 6.41 17.73
C GLU A 66 22.84 5.27 17.16
N LYS A 67 22.00 5.56 16.16
CA LYS A 67 21.12 4.63 15.43
C LYS A 67 20.15 3.88 16.34
N LYS A 68 19.68 4.53 17.41
CA LYS A 68 18.61 3.96 18.25
C LYS A 68 17.27 4.06 17.53
N SER A 69 16.41 3.07 17.76
CA SER A 69 15.05 3.10 17.22
C SER A 69 14.21 4.14 17.93
N ALA A 70 13.18 4.68 17.25
CA ALA A 70 12.25 5.65 17.82
C ALA A 70 11.62 5.16 19.14
N SER A 71 11.33 3.86 19.24
CA SER A 71 10.81 3.23 20.45
C SER A 71 11.85 3.22 21.59
N THR A 72 13.11 2.93 21.29
CA THR A 72 14.20 3.01 22.29
C THR A 72 14.42 4.43 22.76
N ILE A 73 14.35 5.41 21.85
CA ILE A 73 14.46 6.84 22.18
C ILE A 73 13.33 7.24 23.13
N LYS A 74 12.06 6.97 22.77
CA LYS A 74 10.89 7.25 23.61
C LYS A 74 11.04 6.64 25.01
N LEU A 75 11.42 5.37 25.10
CA LEU A 75 11.65 4.70 26.37
C LEU A 75 12.76 5.37 27.19
N TYR A 76 13.87 5.76 26.56
CA TYR A 76 14.96 6.41 27.27
C TYR A 76 14.52 7.76 27.82
N LEU A 77 13.81 8.59 27.04
CA LEU A 77 13.27 9.87 27.48
C LEU A 77 12.29 9.71 28.65
N MET A 78 11.40 8.71 28.57
CA MET A 78 10.47 8.37 29.65
C MET A 78 11.18 7.87 30.92
N THR A 79 12.20 7.03 30.74
CA THR A 79 13.01 6.50 31.85
C THR A 79 13.77 7.63 32.53
N LEU A 80 14.34 8.55 31.75
CA LEU A 80 14.99 9.77 32.25
C LEU A 80 14.01 10.65 33.01
N ARG A 81 12.81 10.90 32.47
CA ARG A 81 11.75 11.62 33.17
C ARG A 81 11.45 11.01 34.55
N ALA A 82 11.29 9.69 34.61
CA ALA A 82 11.01 9.00 35.86
C ALA A 82 12.17 9.14 36.87
N ILE A 83 13.41 9.07 36.39
CA ILE A 83 14.61 9.24 37.23
C ILE A 83 14.71 10.67 37.77
N PHE A 84 14.46 11.68 36.92
CA PHE A 84 14.55 13.10 37.31
C PHE A 84 13.40 13.51 38.23
N ASN A 85 12.17 13.08 37.97
CA ASN A 85 11.02 13.40 38.82
C ASN A 85 11.12 12.80 40.22
N ASN A 86 11.81 11.66 40.40
CA ASN A 86 12.09 11.10 41.74
C ASN A 86 13.14 11.89 42.55
N SER A 87 13.73 12.91 41.94
CA SER A 87 14.95 13.56 42.43
C SER A 87 14.79 15.05 42.66
N ILE A 88 13.71 15.67 42.18
CA ILE A 88 13.41 17.10 42.31
C ILE A 88 11.97 17.25 42.82
N ASP A 89 11.79 17.96 43.94
CA ASP A 89 10.48 18.09 44.63
C ASP A 89 9.44 18.91 43.83
N ASP A 90 9.87 19.82 42.96
CA ASP A 90 8.98 20.70 42.16
C ASP A 90 8.71 20.20 40.73
N GLY A 91 9.21 19.01 40.37
CA GLY A 91 9.07 18.42 39.03
C GLY A 91 9.93 19.11 37.97
N ASN A 92 10.59 18.33 37.11
CA ASN A 92 11.43 18.91 36.06
C ASN A 92 10.58 19.29 34.82
N LYS A 93 10.54 20.58 34.49
CA LYS A 93 9.82 21.13 33.32
C LYS A 93 10.40 20.66 31.98
N ALA A 94 11.65 20.21 31.92
CA ALA A 94 12.30 19.67 30.74
C ALA A 94 11.50 18.53 30.09
N PHE A 95 10.71 17.80 30.88
CA PHE A 95 9.94 16.64 30.42
C PHE A 95 8.45 16.91 30.24
N ALA A 96 8.02 18.17 30.17
CA ALA A 96 6.60 18.53 30.04
C ALA A 96 5.91 17.86 28.85
N ASN A 97 6.66 17.68 27.74
CA ASN A 97 6.16 17.09 26.50
C ASN A 97 6.43 15.58 26.36
N VAL A 98 7.04 14.93 27.36
CA VAL A 98 7.29 13.47 27.34
C VAL A 98 6.12 12.76 28.00
N SER A 99 5.34 11.97 27.25
CA SER A 99 4.18 11.23 27.79
C SER A 99 4.55 10.27 28.95
N SER A 100 3.67 10.17 29.96
CA SER A 100 3.86 9.33 31.16
C SER A 100 3.50 7.84 30.96
N LYS A 101 2.93 7.47 29.81
CA LYS A 101 2.43 6.11 29.57
C LYS A 101 3.51 5.22 28.96
N ASN A 102 3.86 4.15 29.69
CA ASN A 102 4.69 3.08 29.16
C ASN A 102 3.90 2.34 28.08
N ASP A 103 4.27 2.52 26.82
CA ASP A 103 4.01 1.46 25.85
C ASP A 103 5.09 0.42 26.11
N ALA A 104 4.71 -0.75 26.63
CA ALA A 104 5.64 -1.83 26.90
C ALA A 104 6.52 -2.09 25.66
N GLU A 105 7.84 -2.11 25.87
CA GLU A 105 8.88 -2.12 24.84
C GLU A 105 8.75 -3.23 23.77
N THR A 106 9.42 -2.99 22.63
CA THR A 106 9.94 -3.98 21.65
C THR A 106 9.03 -4.55 20.55
N ASN A 107 7.88 -3.94 20.26
CA ASN A 107 6.91 -4.43 19.26
C ASN A 107 6.77 -3.54 18.01
N LEU A 108 7.85 -3.28 17.27
CA LEU A 108 7.70 -2.62 15.96
C LEU A 108 6.99 -3.59 15.02
N THR A 109 5.76 -3.28 14.64
CA THR A 109 5.06 -3.97 13.56
C THR A 109 5.89 -3.84 12.30
N THR A 110 6.26 -4.97 11.70
CA THR A 110 7.07 -4.98 10.48
C THR A 110 6.18 -4.85 9.24
N ARG A 111 6.79 -4.54 8.09
CA ARG A 111 6.08 -4.59 6.81
C ARG A 111 5.47 -5.97 6.54
N ASP A 112 6.18 -7.05 6.89
CA ASP A 112 5.68 -8.43 6.73
C ASP A 112 4.46 -8.74 7.60
N ASP A 113 4.42 -8.20 8.83
CA ASP A 113 3.23 -8.31 9.69
C ASP A 113 2.04 -7.59 9.05
N ILE A 114 2.25 -6.36 8.54
CA ILE A 114 1.20 -5.60 7.86
C ILE A 114 0.72 -6.31 6.59
N LEU A 115 1.64 -6.84 5.77
CA LEU A 115 1.32 -7.64 4.59
C LEU A 115 0.45 -8.85 4.92
N THR A 116 0.79 -9.54 6.01
CA THR A 116 0.03 -10.71 6.49
C THR A 116 -1.38 -10.31 6.89
N VAL A 117 -1.54 -9.17 7.58
CA VAL A 117 -2.85 -8.65 8.01
C VAL A 117 -3.68 -8.17 6.81
N ALA A 118 -3.07 -7.45 5.87
CA ALA A 118 -3.74 -6.92 4.68
C ALA A 118 -4.30 -8.02 3.78
N ASN A 119 -3.57 -9.15 3.65
CA ASN A 119 -3.98 -10.28 2.82
C ASN A 119 -4.94 -11.27 3.53
N ALA A 120 -5.28 -11.03 4.80
CA ALA A 120 -6.11 -11.94 5.57
C ALA A 120 -7.61 -11.77 5.28
N SER A 121 -8.23 -12.75 4.61
CA SER A 121 -9.68 -12.72 4.32
C SER A 121 -10.55 -12.63 5.59
N MET A 122 -10.25 -13.45 6.61
CA MET A 122 -11.05 -13.56 7.86
C MET A 122 -12.55 -13.79 7.66
N SER A 123 -13.00 -14.27 6.50
CA SER A 123 -14.41 -14.45 6.15
C SER A 123 -15.19 -15.33 7.13
N GLN A 124 -14.52 -16.30 7.76
CA GLN A 124 -15.08 -17.16 8.80
C GLN A 124 -15.37 -16.44 10.14
N TYR A 125 -14.86 -15.22 10.33
CA TYR A 125 -15.04 -14.41 11.54
C TYR A 125 -15.43 -12.95 11.18
N PRO A 126 -16.69 -12.68 10.77
CA PRO A 126 -17.08 -11.36 10.25
C PRO A 126 -16.82 -10.18 11.21
N ALA A 127 -16.96 -10.40 12.51
CA ALA A 127 -16.64 -9.36 13.51
C ALA A 127 -15.13 -9.07 13.59
N LEU A 128 -14.27 -10.09 13.47
CA LEU A 128 -12.82 -9.91 13.45
C LEU A 128 -12.33 -9.35 12.11
N ALA A 129 -12.99 -9.68 11.00
CA ALA A 129 -12.73 -9.05 9.71
C ALA A 129 -12.92 -7.53 9.80
N ARG A 130 -14.02 -7.06 10.40
CA ARG A 130 -14.24 -5.62 10.64
C ARG A 130 -13.20 -4.97 11.55
N VAL A 131 -12.74 -5.67 12.59
CA VAL A 131 -11.64 -5.17 13.45
C VAL A 131 -10.34 -5.06 12.66
N ARG A 132 -10.04 -6.04 11.81
CA ARG A 132 -8.89 -6.02 10.88
C ARG A 132 -9.01 -4.86 9.90
N ASP A 133 -10.21 -4.58 9.38
CA ASP A 133 -10.44 -3.48 8.44
C ASP A 133 -10.24 -2.11 9.10
N MET A 134 -10.71 -1.93 10.34
CA MET A 134 -10.41 -0.74 11.14
C MET A 134 -8.90 -0.56 11.36
N PHE A 135 -8.17 -1.65 11.65
CA PHE A 135 -6.72 -1.62 11.77
C PHE A 135 -6.03 -1.22 10.46
N MET A 136 -6.44 -1.81 9.34
CA MET A 136 -5.88 -1.47 8.03
C MET A 136 -6.23 -0.04 7.63
N PHE A 137 -7.41 0.46 7.98
CA PHE A 137 -7.78 1.86 7.77
C PHE A 137 -6.86 2.79 8.56
N SER A 138 -6.62 2.50 9.84
CA SER A 138 -5.66 3.24 10.66
C SER A 138 -4.26 3.26 10.02
N PHE A 139 -3.77 2.11 9.53
CA PHE A 139 -2.50 2.01 8.82
C PHE A 139 -2.47 2.90 7.57
N TYR A 140 -3.44 2.74 6.66
CA TYR A 140 -3.47 3.51 5.40
C TYR A 140 -3.66 5.01 5.62
N THR A 141 -4.25 5.41 6.76
CA THR A 141 -4.45 6.82 7.15
C THR A 141 -3.38 7.34 8.12
N CYS A 142 -2.17 6.79 8.03
CA CYS A 142 -0.99 7.25 8.78
C CYS A 142 -1.16 7.17 10.31
N GLY A 143 -1.78 6.10 10.79
CA GLY A 143 -1.97 5.85 12.23
C GLY A 143 -3.18 6.58 12.83
N THR A 144 -4.28 6.74 12.10
CA THR A 144 -5.51 7.32 12.68
C THR A 144 -5.91 6.56 13.94
N SER A 145 -6.08 7.29 15.04
CA SER A 145 -6.35 6.70 16.35
C SER A 145 -7.73 6.08 16.42
N PHE A 146 -7.91 5.14 17.35
CA PHE A 146 -9.21 4.54 17.63
C PHE A 146 -10.28 5.57 17.99
N GLU A 147 -9.91 6.61 18.76
CA GLU A 147 -10.82 7.69 19.12
C GLU A 147 -11.22 8.54 17.91
N CYS A 148 -10.30 8.80 16.97
CA CYS A 148 -10.66 9.46 15.73
C CYS A 148 -11.63 8.59 14.92
N MET A 149 -11.38 7.30 14.77
CA MET A 149 -12.26 6.39 14.01
C MET A 149 -13.70 6.35 14.54
N LYS A 150 -13.91 6.53 15.86
CA LYS A 150 -15.25 6.61 16.48
C LYS A 150 -16.01 7.89 16.11
N LEU A 151 -15.29 8.97 15.83
CA LEU A 151 -15.88 10.26 15.48
C LEU A 151 -16.16 10.41 13.98
N MET A 152 -15.60 9.53 13.15
CA MET A 152 -15.69 9.61 11.70
C MET A 152 -17.04 9.15 11.16
N THR A 153 -17.50 9.86 10.13
CA THR A 153 -18.72 9.59 9.37
C THR A 153 -18.41 9.47 7.87
N LEU A 154 -19.40 9.07 7.09
CA LEU A 154 -19.26 9.03 5.62
C LEU A 154 -19.03 10.42 4.99
N ASN A 155 -19.43 11.51 5.65
CA ASN A 155 -19.16 12.89 5.21
C ASN A 155 -17.67 13.25 5.23
N ASP A 156 -16.87 12.55 6.02
CA ASP A 156 -15.43 12.77 6.10
C ASP A 156 -14.69 12.19 4.89
N ILE A 157 -15.37 11.39 4.06
CA ILE A 157 -14.84 10.77 2.86
C ILE A 157 -15.25 11.61 1.63
N THR A 158 -14.26 12.20 0.96
CA THR A 158 -14.44 12.88 -0.33
C THR A 158 -13.93 12.00 -1.49
N ASP A 159 -14.03 12.48 -2.73
CA ASP A 159 -13.51 11.74 -3.89
C ASP A 159 -11.97 11.61 -3.84
N ASP A 160 -11.27 12.66 -3.42
CA ASP A 160 -9.80 12.70 -3.44
C ASP A 160 -9.16 12.48 -2.07
N TYR A 161 -9.88 12.76 -0.98
CA TYR A 161 -9.30 12.80 0.37
C TYR A 161 -10.24 12.27 1.46
N ILE A 162 -9.63 11.86 2.57
CA ILE A 162 -10.25 11.49 3.83
C ILE A 162 -9.88 12.56 4.87
N ASN A 163 -10.88 13.22 5.45
CA ASN A 163 -10.68 14.20 6.51
C ASN A 163 -10.66 13.48 7.86
N ILE A 164 -9.58 13.61 8.63
CA ILE A 164 -9.45 12.98 9.94
C ILE A 164 -9.86 14.01 11.01
N PRO A 165 -10.59 13.61 12.07
CA PRO A 165 -11.01 14.52 13.15
C PRO A 165 -9.87 15.28 13.86
N ASP A 166 -8.63 14.79 13.77
CA ASP A 166 -7.43 15.47 14.30
C ASP A 166 -6.90 16.60 13.40
N GLY A 167 -7.59 16.90 12.29
CA GLY A 167 -7.27 17.97 11.35
C GLY A 167 -6.42 17.53 10.16
N ARG A 168 -5.90 16.29 10.16
CA ARG A 168 -5.18 15.75 9.01
C ARG A 168 -6.15 15.49 7.86
N LYS A 169 -5.65 15.61 6.64
CA LYS A 169 -6.39 15.28 5.42
C LYS A 169 -5.52 14.35 4.60
N ILE A 170 -5.93 13.10 4.44
CA ILE A 170 -5.14 12.03 3.84
C ILE A 170 -5.67 11.73 2.45
N ILE A 171 -4.78 11.54 1.47
CA ILE A 171 -5.20 11.14 0.13
C ILE A 171 -5.97 9.82 0.15
N ARG A 172 -7.12 9.78 -0.53
CA ARG A 172 -7.91 8.57 -0.67
C ARG A 172 -7.29 7.67 -1.75
N LEU A 173 -6.98 6.43 -1.38
CA LEU A 173 -6.43 5.43 -2.30
C LEU A 173 -7.43 4.30 -2.52
N SER A 174 -7.36 3.67 -3.70
CA SER A 174 -8.21 2.54 -4.10
C SER A 174 -8.20 1.39 -3.08
N CYS A 175 -7.04 1.11 -2.48
CA CYS A 175 -6.89 0.08 -1.45
C CYS A 175 -7.70 0.35 -0.17
N MET A 176 -8.09 1.61 0.07
CA MET A 176 -8.91 2.01 1.21
C MET A 176 -10.40 1.80 0.94
N ASP A 177 -10.85 1.85 -0.33
CA ASP A 177 -12.28 1.84 -0.67
C ASP A 177 -13.01 0.60 -0.18
N ARG A 178 -12.36 -0.56 -0.22
CA ARG A 178 -12.89 -1.82 0.30
C ARG A 178 -13.09 -1.84 1.83
N LEU A 179 -12.44 -0.93 2.55
CA LEU A 179 -12.55 -0.80 4.00
C LEU A 179 -13.72 0.11 4.39
N LEU A 180 -14.26 0.87 3.43
CA LEU A 180 -15.34 1.80 3.65
C LEU A 180 -16.68 1.09 3.43
N PRO A 181 -17.72 1.45 4.20
CA PRO A 181 -19.06 0.92 3.97
C PRO A 181 -19.64 1.40 2.64
N ASP A 182 -20.67 0.71 2.15
CA ASP A 182 -21.30 1.00 0.86
C ASP A 182 -21.73 2.48 0.72
N LYS A 183 -21.41 3.08 -0.44
CA LYS A 183 -21.74 4.48 -0.80
C LYS A 183 -23.24 4.81 -0.79
N LYS A 184 -24.11 3.81 -0.70
CA LYS A 184 -25.58 3.98 -0.61
C LYS A 184 -26.06 4.31 0.81
N SER A 185 -25.17 4.31 1.79
CA SER A 185 -25.49 4.61 3.19
C SER A 185 -25.72 6.12 3.38
N ASP A 186 -26.44 6.48 4.45
CA ASP A 186 -26.61 7.87 4.84
C ASP A 186 -25.23 8.52 5.03
N SER A 187 -25.02 9.66 4.38
CA SER A 187 -23.80 10.47 4.47
C SER A 187 -23.39 10.79 5.92
N ASN A 188 -24.33 10.84 6.86
CA ASN A 188 -24.03 11.08 8.27
C ASN A 188 -23.85 9.79 9.11
N ALA A 189 -23.88 8.62 8.48
CA ALA A 189 -23.69 7.35 9.18
C ALA A 189 -22.23 7.21 9.67
N PRO A 190 -22.01 6.55 10.83
CA PRO A 190 -20.67 6.24 11.31
C PRO A 190 -19.88 5.46 10.27
N LEU A 191 -18.62 5.83 10.07
CA LEU A 191 -17.75 5.15 9.11
C LEU A 191 -17.46 3.70 9.56
N PHE A 192 -17.29 3.52 10.86
CA PHE A 192 -17.10 2.21 11.48
C PHE A 192 -18.14 1.98 12.58
N PRO A 193 -19.35 1.47 12.26
CA PRO A 193 -20.39 1.23 13.26
C PRO A 193 -19.97 0.28 14.40
N LEU A 194 -18.98 -0.59 14.15
CA LEU A 194 -18.42 -1.45 15.19
C LEU A 194 -17.63 -0.66 16.24
N ALA A 195 -17.01 0.47 15.87
CA ALA A 195 -16.19 1.28 16.78
C ALA A 195 -17.00 1.84 17.96
N ASP A 196 -18.27 2.19 17.73
CA ASP A 196 -19.19 2.66 18.77
C ASP A 196 -19.53 1.59 19.81
N THR A 197 -19.35 0.32 19.46
CA THR A 197 -19.66 -0.82 20.35
C THR A 197 -18.47 -1.30 21.17
N LEU A 198 -17.30 -0.69 20.97
CA LEU A 198 -16.04 -1.10 21.60
C LEU A 198 -15.46 0.03 22.44
N ASP A 199 -14.85 -0.35 23.56
CA ASP A 199 -13.85 0.48 24.21
C ASP A 199 -12.43 0.16 23.68
N PHE A 200 -11.47 0.95 24.14
CA PHE A 200 -10.07 0.85 23.73
C PHE A 200 -9.47 -0.54 24.06
N ASP A 201 -9.76 -1.08 25.24
CA ASP A 201 -9.22 -2.34 25.72
C ASP A 201 -9.84 -3.53 24.97
N GLU A 202 -11.12 -3.45 24.64
CA GLU A 202 -11.82 -4.43 23.80
C GLU A 202 -11.28 -4.42 22.37
N TYR A 203 -11.04 -3.25 21.78
CA TYR A 203 -10.41 -3.14 20.47
C TYR A 203 -9.01 -3.76 20.47
N ALA A 204 -8.17 -3.41 21.45
CA ALA A 204 -6.84 -3.99 21.63
C ALA A 204 -6.89 -5.52 21.82
N SER A 205 -7.80 -6.02 22.64
CA SER A 205 -7.99 -7.45 22.88
C SER A 205 -8.36 -8.21 21.59
N ARG A 206 -9.25 -7.62 20.77
CA ARG A 206 -9.65 -8.21 19.47
C ARG A 206 -8.51 -8.20 18.46
N LEU A 207 -7.65 -7.17 18.44
CA LEU A 207 -6.40 -7.19 17.66
C LEU A 207 -5.45 -8.31 18.13
N GLY A 208 -5.38 -8.56 19.43
CA GLY A 208 -4.67 -9.72 19.98
C GLY A 208 -5.22 -11.07 19.51
N ILE A 209 -6.54 -11.18 19.26
CA ILE A 209 -7.16 -12.37 18.64
C ILE A 209 -6.78 -12.48 17.16
N VAL A 210 -6.89 -11.38 16.40
CA VAL A 210 -6.47 -11.29 14.98
C VAL A 210 -5.04 -11.80 14.84
N SER A 211 -4.13 -11.33 15.68
CA SER A 211 -2.71 -11.70 15.66
C SER A 211 -2.48 -13.18 15.86
N ARG A 212 -3.18 -13.80 16.84
CA ARG A 212 -3.09 -15.24 17.10
C ARG A 212 -3.63 -16.08 15.96
N ASN A 213 -4.75 -15.65 15.35
CA ASN A 213 -5.33 -16.34 14.20
C ASN A 213 -4.40 -16.32 12.98
N LEU A 214 -3.66 -15.22 12.80
CA LEU A 214 -2.69 -15.06 11.72
C LEU A 214 -1.30 -15.60 12.07
N GLN A 215 -1.11 -16.16 13.27
CA GLN A 215 0.18 -16.65 13.76
C GLN A 215 1.30 -15.61 13.65
N LEU A 216 0.94 -14.33 13.84
CA LEU A 216 1.94 -13.27 13.88
C LEU A 216 2.88 -13.53 15.05
N GLN A 217 4.17 -13.30 14.82
CA GLN A 217 5.19 -13.42 15.86
C GLN A 217 4.93 -12.43 17.01
N ARG A 218 4.18 -11.35 16.73
CA ARG A 218 3.91 -10.25 17.65
C ARG A 218 2.41 -9.97 17.69
N GLN A 219 1.91 -9.59 18.86
CA GLN A 219 0.52 -9.18 19.02
C GLN A 219 0.35 -7.72 18.57
N LEU A 220 -0.63 -7.52 17.69
CA LEU A 220 -1.12 -6.21 17.31
C LEU A 220 -1.85 -5.55 18.48
N ASN A 221 -1.63 -4.25 18.62
CA ASN A 221 -2.37 -3.33 19.47
C ASN A 221 -2.76 -2.09 18.63
N PRO A 222 -3.54 -1.14 19.17
CA PRO A 222 -3.96 0.04 18.40
C PRO A 222 -2.79 0.84 17.80
N ASP A 223 -1.68 0.99 18.53
CA ASP A 223 -0.49 1.72 18.07
C ASP A 223 0.32 0.94 17.02
N SER A 224 0.06 -0.36 16.87
CA SER A 224 0.74 -1.20 15.87
C SER A 224 0.52 -0.71 14.44
N ALA A 225 -0.60 -0.05 14.15
CA ALA A 225 -0.90 0.50 12.83
C ALA A 225 0.04 1.66 12.49
N LEU A 226 0.17 2.64 13.39
CA LEU A 226 1.11 3.74 13.20
C LEU A 226 2.54 3.21 13.09
N ASN A 227 2.96 2.37 14.04
CA ASN A 227 4.32 1.84 14.08
C ASN A 227 4.66 1.09 12.79
N GLY A 228 3.71 0.31 12.26
CA GLY A 228 3.85 -0.35 10.96
C GLY A 228 3.98 0.63 9.81
N TRP A 229 3.19 1.71 9.81
CA TRP A 229 3.26 2.75 8.79
C TRP A 229 4.61 3.45 8.80
N ILE A 230 5.10 3.87 9.98
CA ILE A 230 6.44 4.48 10.14
C ILE A 230 7.54 3.51 9.69
N SER A 231 7.44 2.22 10.03
CA SER A 231 8.42 1.21 9.59
C SER A 231 8.47 1.14 8.06
N CYS A 232 7.31 1.04 7.41
CA CYS A 232 7.22 0.99 5.94
C CYS A 232 7.73 2.28 5.31
N ALA A 233 7.39 3.45 5.87
CA ALA A 233 7.86 4.74 5.37
C ALA A 233 9.39 4.85 5.39
N ARG A 234 10.02 4.40 6.48
CA ARG A 234 11.48 4.35 6.59
C ARG A 234 12.12 3.38 5.61
N GLU A 235 11.53 2.20 5.41
CA GLU A 235 11.99 1.22 4.41
C GLU A 235 11.88 1.76 2.99
N CYS A 236 10.85 2.56 2.70
CA CYS A 236 10.67 3.28 1.43
C CYS A 236 11.66 4.46 1.25
N GLY A 237 12.45 4.80 2.27
CA GLY A 237 13.41 5.90 2.22
C GLY A 237 12.76 7.29 2.32
N ILE A 238 11.55 7.37 2.90
CA ILE A 238 10.84 8.64 3.10
C ILE A 238 11.55 9.42 4.21
N ASP A 239 11.68 10.73 3.97
CA ASP A 239 12.34 11.66 4.88
C ASP A 239 11.60 11.76 6.22
N LEU A 240 12.34 11.94 7.31
CA LEU A 240 11.77 12.05 8.66
C LEU A 240 10.88 13.30 8.79
N SER A 241 11.19 14.40 8.08
CA SER A 241 10.34 15.60 8.09
C SER A 241 8.99 15.33 7.44
N VAL A 242 8.95 14.56 6.35
CA VAL A 242 7.69 14.20 5.67
C VAL A 242 6.90 13.20 6.52
N ILE A 243 7.57 12.21 7.11
CA ILE A 243 6.95 11.25 8.05
C ILE A 243 6.29 12.00 9.22
N ALA A 244 6.96 13.01 9.78
CA ALA A 244 6.43 13.81 10.88
C ALA A 244 5.13 14.55 10.53
N GLU A 245 5.02 15.06 9.30
CA GLU A 245 3.83 15.77 8.81
C GLU A 245 2.66 14.83 8.47
N CYS A 246 2.94 13.56 8.14
CA CYS A 246 1.90 12.56 7.86
C CYS A 246 1.16 12.08 9.14
N VAL A 247 1.87 12.03 10.27
CA VAL A 247 1.40 11.44 11.53
C VAL A 247 0.77 12.50 12.45
N SER A 248 -0.01 12.08 13.43
CA SER A 248 -0.65 13.01 14.36
C SER A 248 0.37 13.81 15.20
N ASN A 249 0.04 15.06 15.57
CA ASN A 249 0.93 15.98 16.29
C ASN A 249 1.51 15.40 17.60
N THR A 250 0.74 14.59 18.32
CA THR A 250 1.20 13.92 19.54
C THR A 250 2.37 12.97 19.30
N GLU A 251 2.45 12.38 18.11
CA GLU A 251 3.44 11.36 17.73
C GLU A 251 4.52 11.93 16.80
N ALA A 252 4.21 13.02 16.10
CA ALA A 252 5.15 13.88 15.38
C ALA A 252 6.26 14.45 16.31
N SER A 253 5.97 14.64 17.60
CA SER A 253 6.94 15.07 18.61
C SER A 253 8.15 14.13 18.75
N ILE A 254 8.02 12.87 18.35
CA ILE A 254 9.14 11.91 18.33
C ILE A 254 10.15 12.27 17.22
N PHE A 255 9.67 12.91 16.15
CA PHE A 255 10.45 13.30 14.98
C PHE A 255 10.91 14.75 15.02
N GLN A 256 10.46 15.55 16.00
CA GLN A 256 10.86 16.95 16.13
C GLN A 256 12.37 17.15 16.39
N PHE A 257 13.07 16.07 16.77
CA PHE A 257 14.50 16.01 17.03
C PHE A 257 15.32 15.41 15.88
N ALA A 258 14.68 14.97 14.80
CA ALA A 258 15.37 14.60 13.57
C ALA A 258 15.76 15.88 12.82
N ASP A 259 16.95 15.91 12.22
CA ASP A 259 17.41 17.03 11.39
C ASP A 259 16.30 17.44 10.41
N ARG A 260 15.68 18.58 10.70
CA ARG A 260 14.60 19.11 9.86
C ARG A 260 15.24 19.62 8.57
N ARG A 261 14.65 19.28 7.43
CA ARG A 261 14.97 20.00 6.19
C ARG A 261 14.76 21.50 6.42
N ASP A 262 15.67 22.31 5.88
CA ASP A 262 15.50 23.77 5.77
C ASP A 262 14.33 24.16 4.84
N MET A 263 13.77 23.21 4.07
CA MET A 263 12.67 23.43 3.13
C MET A 263 11.32 22.96 3.70
N PRO A 264 10.25 23.74 3.51
CA PRO A 264 8.90 23.36 3.93
C PRO A 264 8.44 22.11 3.17
N VAL A 265 7.88 21.15 3.91
CA VAL A 265 7.19 19.98 3.34
C VAL A 265 5.85 20.46 2.78
N ASP A 266 5.61 20.18 1.50
CA ASP A 266 4.35 20.52 0.87
C ASP A 266 3.34 19.36 0.89
N ARG A 267 2.16 19.63 0.34
CA ARG A 267 1.06 18.66 0.28
C ARG A 267 1.39 17.48 -0.64
N ASP A 268 2.11 17.72 -1.73
CA ASP A 268 2.41 16.72 -2.74
C ASP A 268 3.44 15.73 -2.21
N ASP A 269 4.40 16.19 -1.40
CA ASP A 269 5.34 15.34 -0.66
C ASP A 269 4.61 14.36 0.28
N ILE A 270 3.62 14.86 1.03
CA ILE A 270 2.79 14.04 1.94
C ILE A 270 1.99 13.02 1.14
N ASP A 271 1.28 13.44 0.09
CA ASP A 271 0.44 12.55 -0.72
C ASP A 271 1.30 11.48 -1.44
N ALA A 272 2.49 11.85 -1.92
CA ALA A 272 3.46 10.92 -2.50
C ALA A 272 3.96 9.90 -1.47
N ALA A 273 4.28 10.34 -0.26
CA ALA A 273 4.70 9.46 0.83
C ALA A 273 3.62 8.43 1.20
N VAL A 274 2.37 8.86 1.35
CA VAL A 274 1.23 7.97 1.64
C VAL A 274 1.03 6.94 0.53
N ARG A 275 1.08 7.36 -0.75
CA ARG A 275 1.01 6.46 -1.90
C ARG A 275 2.14 5.44 -1.91
N GLN A 276 3.37 5.89 -1.66
CA GLN A 276 4.54 5.02 -1.67
C GLN A 276 4.45 3.94 -0.58
N VAL A 277 4.04 4.31 0.65
CA VAL A 277 3.86 3.35 1.74
C VAL A 277 2.74 2.36 1.42
N ALA A 278 1.59 2.84 0.93
CA ALA A 278 0.48 1.96 0.55
C ALA A 278 0.89 0.97 -0.56
N SER A 279 1.61 1.44 -1.60
CA SER A 279 2.11 0.59 -2.70
C SER A 279 3.10 -0.49 -2.24
N SER A 280 3.75 -0.28 -1.09
CA SER A 280 4.65 -1.27 -0.51
C SER A 280 3.91 -2.44 0.14
N VAL A 281 2.63 -2.27 0.50
CA VAL A 281 1.82 -3.27 1.23
C VAL A 281 0.74 -3.87 0.33
N CYS A 282 0.18 -3.07 -0.56
CA CYS A 282 -0.86 -3.52 -1.47
C CYS A 282 -0.62 -2.95 -2.87
N ASP A 283 -1.02 -3.72 -3.87
CA ASP A 283 -1.06 -3.26 -5.24
C ASP A 283 -2.18 -2.23 -5.38
N ILE A 284 -1.81 -0.95 -5.31
CA ILE A 284 -2.73 0.19 -5.45
C ILE A 284 -3.02 0.51 -6.93
N GLU A 285 -2.22 -0.02 -7.84
CA GLU A 285 -2.33 0.23 -9.28
C GLU A 285 -3.21 -0.83 -9.93
N SER A 286 -4.04 -0.41 -10.88
CA SER A 286 -4.81 -1.33 -11.69
C SER A 286 -3.98 -1.77 -12.89
N HIS A 287 -3.81 -3.08 -13.03
CA HIS A 287 -3.09 -3.71 -14.14
C HIS A 287 -4.05 -4.47 -15.04
N TRP A 288 -3.65 -4.69 -16.28
CA TRP A 288 -4.40 -5.53 -17.21
C TRP A 288 -4.10 -7.00 -16.98
N TYR A 289 -5.15 -7.82 -16.89
CA TYR A 289 -5.08 -9.27 -16.78
C TYR A 289 -5.87 -9.92 -17.90
N ALA A 290 -5.38 -11.06 -18.40
CA ALA A 290 -6.15 -11.91 -19.30
C ALA A 290 -6.91 -12.97 -18.51
N MET A 291 -8.13 -13.23 -18.95
CA MET A 291 -9.00 -14.26 -18.38
C MET A 291 -9.58 -15.14 -19.48
N ARG A 292 -9.42 -16.46 -19.31
CA ARG A 292 -10.03 -17.48 -20.15
C ARG A 292 -11.44 -17.79 -19.66
N MET A 293 -12.43 -17.64 -20.53
CA MET A 293 -13.83 -17.95 -20.23
C MET A 293 -14.17 -19.39 -20.61
N PHE A 294 -14.97 -20.06 -19.80
CA PHE A 294 -15.56 -21.37 -20.11
C PHE A 294 -17.07 -21.26 -20.36
N SER A 295 -17.68 -20.18 -19.89
CA SER A 295 -19.09 -19.84 -20.13
C SER A 295 -19.23 -18.67 -21.13
N PRO A 296 -20.44 -18.38 -21.64
CA PRO A 296 -20.69 -17.23 -22.50
C PRO A 296 -20.28 -15.91 -21.85
N VAL A 297 -19.83 -14.95 -22.67
CA VAL A 297 -19.33 -13.64 -22.22
C VAL A 297 -20.35 -12.90 -21.35
N ASP A 298 -21.63 -12.95 -21.69
CA ASP A 298 -22.69 -12.26 -20.92
C ASP A 298 -22.84 -12.81 -19.51
N THR A 299 -22.62 -14.12 -19.32
CA THR A 299 -22.66 -14.75 -17.99
C THR A 299 -21.46 -14.32 -17.15
N VAL A 300 -20.28 -14.27 -17.77
CA VAL A 300 -19.03 -13.85 -17.12
C VAL A 300 -19.10 -12.37 -16.73
N LEU A 301 -19.55 -11.50 -17.63
CA LEU A 301 -19.72 -10.07 -17.36
C LEU A 301 -20.72 -9.82 -16.23
N LYS A 302 -21.87 -10.50 -16.23
CA LYS A 302 -22.82 -10.40 -15.12
C LYS A 302 -22.25 -10.87 -13.79
N GLN A 303 -21.39 -11.90 -13.80
CA GLN A 303 -20.73 -12.35 -12.57
C GLN A 303 -19.72 -11.32 -12.06
N ILE A 304 -18.94 -10.70 -12.95
CA ILE A 304 -18.04 -9.60 -12.61
C ILE A 304 -18.85 -8.44 -12.00
N GLU A 305 -19.91 -7.99 -12.68
CA GLU A 305 -20.80 -6.91 -12.22
C GLU A 305 -21.51 -7.25 -10.89
N SER A 306 -21.84 -8.53 -10.67
CA SER A 306 -22.46 -8.99 -9.42
C SER A 306 -21.48 -9.10 -8.26
N THR A 307 -20.17 -9.00 -8.51
CA THR A 307 -19.16 -9.04 -7.46
C THR A 307 -19.17 -7.71 -6.72
N ALA A 308 -19.68 -7.73 -5.49
CA ALA A 308 -19.88 -6.52 -4.70
C ALA A 308 -18.58 -5.71 -4.53
N GLY A 309 -18.66 -4.41 -4.83
CA GLY A 309 -17.57 -3.46 -4.59
C GLY A 309 -16.44 -3.46 -5.62
N ILE A 310 -16.59 -4.15 -6.75
CA ILE A 310 -15.57 -4.21 -7.81
C ILE A 310 -16.11 -3.54 -9.08
N ASP A 311 -15.55 -2.38 -9.43
CA ASP A 311 -15.78 -1.72 -10.72
C ASP A 311 -14.50 -1.82 -11.56
N VAL A 312 -14.46 -2.83 -12.45
CA VAL A 312 -13.27 -3.14 -13.26
C VAL A 312 -13.53 -2.88 -14.72
N GLU A 313 -12.57 -2.25 -15.39
CA GLU A 313 -12.64 -2.03 -16.82
C GLU A 313 -12.48 -3.39 -17.52
N THR A 314 -13.47 -3.80 -18.32
CA THR A 314 -13.39 -5.04 -19.10
C THR A 314 -13.26 -4.74 -20.59
N TYR A 315 -12.47 -5.56 -21.29
CA TYR A 315 -12.31 -5.50 -22.74
C TYR A 315 -12.45 -6.88 -23.35
N TYR A 316 -13.52 -7.09 -24.11
CA TYR A 316 -13.74 -8.31 -24.89
C TYR A 316 -13.41 -8.06 -26.37
N PRO A 317 -12.34 -8.69 -26.91
CA PRO A 317 -11.88 -8.43 -28.27
C PRO A 317 -12.83 -9.02 -29.32
N VAL A 318 -13.59 -8.17 -30.00
CA VAL A 318 -14.54 -8.55 -31.07
C VAL A 318 -14.23 -7.85 -32.39
N GLU A 319 -14.47 -8.55 -33.50
CA GLU A 319 -14.39 -8.04 -34.86
C GLU A 319 -15.76 -8.10 -35.55
N GLU A 320 -16.06 -7.13 -36.40
CA GLU A 320 -17.26 -7.11 -37.24
C GLU A 320 -16.99 -7.78 -38.59
N VAL A 321 -17.60 -8.93 -38.84
CA VAL A 321 -17.44 -9.64 -40.11
C VAL A 321 -18.71 -9.53 -40.93
N VAL A 322 -18.59 -8.91 -42.10
CA VAL A 322 -19.67 -8.83 -43.08
C VAL A 322 -19.77 -10.17 -43.81
N LYS A 323 -20.79 -10.97 -43.51
CA LYS A 323 -21.13 -12.18 -44.26
C LYS A 323 -22.29 -11.89 -45.20
N MET A 324 -22.14 -12.25 -46.47
CA MET A 324 -23.26 -12.25 -47.42
C MET A 324 -24.06 -13.54 -47.27
N GLN A 325 -25.32 -13.43 -46.84
CA GLN A 325 -26.31 -14.50 -46.94
C GLN A 325 -27.27 -14.15 -48.07
N GLY A 326 -27.06 -14.73 -49.24
CA GLY A 326 -27.82 -14.38 -50.45
C GLY A 326 -27.52 -12.96 -50.94
N LYS A 327 -28.56 -12.14 -51.18
CA LYS A 327 -28.44 -10.73 -51.62
C LYS A 327 -28.36 -9.71 -50.47
N LYS A 328 -28.44 -10.12 -49.20
CA LYS A 328 -28.37 -9.21 -48.05
C LYS A 328 -27.01 -9.31 -47.34
N ARG A 329 -26.43 -8.15 -47.04
CA ARG A 329 -25.26 -8.01 -46.18
C ARG A 329 -25.70 -8.15 -44.72
N ILE A 330 -25.12 -9.10 -44.00
CA ILE A 330 -25.30 -9.26 -42.55
C ILE A 330 -23.95 -8.99 -41.89
N VAL A 331 -23.89 -7.95 -41.06
CA VAL A 331 -22.74 -7.69 -40.18
C VAL A 331 -22.88 -8.61 -38.97
N LYS A 332 -21.91 -9.49 -38.76
CA LYS A 332 -21.89 -10.40 -37.61
C LYS A 332 -20.62 -10.15 -36.80
N THR A 333 -20.79 -9.79 -35.54
CA THR A 333 -19.71 -9.63 -34.58
C THR A 333 -19.22 -11.01 -34.12
N GLN A 334 -17.92 -11.27 -34.20
CA GLN A 334 -17.29 -12.51 -33.73
C GLN A 334 -16.03 -12.20 -32.91
N PRO A 335 -15.64 -13.05 -31.93
CA PRO A 335 -14.45 -12.78 -31.12
C PRO A 335 -13.16 -12.99 -31.89
N VAL A 336 -12.23 -12.04 -31.77
CA VAL A 336 -10.88 -12.12 -32.36
C VAL A 336 -10.07 -13.22 -31.69
N ILE A 337 -10.15 -13.30 -30.36
CA ILE A 337 -9.58 -14.38 -29.56
C ILE A 337 -10.72 -15.12 -28.87
N ARG A 338 -10.90 -16.39 -29.21
CA ARG A 338 -11.98 -17.20 -28.64
C ARG A 338 -11.81 -17.32 -27.14
N ASN A 339 -12.89 -17.03 -26.42
CA ASN A 339 -13.01 -17.27 -24.99
C ASN A 339 -11.95 -16.55 -24.14
N ILE A 340 -11.48 -15.37 -24.55
CA ILE A 340 -10.60 -14.54 -23.75
C ILE A 340 -11.22 -13.16 -23.56
N ILE A 341 -11.20 -12.68 -22.32
CA ILE A 341 -11.56 -11.32 -21.94
C ILE A 341 -10.40 -10.72 -21.16
N PHE A 342 -10.19 -9.43 -21.30
CA PHE A 342 -9.20 -8.68 -20.54
C PHE A 342 -9.91 -7.85 -19.49
N LEU A 343 -9.30 -7.72 -18.31
CA LEU A 343 -9.84 -6.92 -17.21
C LEU A 343 -8.72 -6.07 -16.59
N ARG A 344 -9.02 -4.81 -16.29
CA ARG A 344 -8.12 -3.90 -15.58
C ARG A 344 -8.56 -3.85 -14.12
N ALA A 345 -7.70 -4.36 -13.24
CA ALA A 345 -8.01 -4.54 -11.82
C ALA A 345 -6.74 -4.50 -10.97
N THR A 346 -6.85 -4.35 -9.66
CA THR A 346 -5.73 -4.54 -8.73
C THR A 346 -5.48 -6.02 -8.45
N SER A 347 -4.29 -6.38 -7.98
CA SER A 347 -3.98 -7.78 -7.60
C SER A 347 -4.97 -8.39 -6.59
N GLU A 348 -5.57 -7.57 -5.71
CA GLU A 348 -6.55 -8.04 -4.72
C GLU A 348 -7.95 -8.23 -5.31
N GLU A 349 -8.38 -7.36 -6.22
CA GLU A 349 -9.61 -7.52 -6.99
C GLU A 349 -9.54 -8.80 -7.83
N VAL A 350 -8.39 -9.08 -8.45
CA VAL A 350 -8.14 -10.32 -9.21
C VAL A 350 -8.29 -11.55 -8.32
N LYS A 351 -7.75 -11.54 -7.09
CA LYS A 351 -7.92 -12.64 -6.13
C LYS A 351 -9.40 -12.87 -5.80
N SER A 352 -10.14 -11.78 -5.54
CA SER A 352 -11.57 -11.82 -5.21
C SER A 352 -12.41 -12.32 -6.38
N LEU A 353 -12.16 -11.79 -7.58
CA LEU A 353 -12.80 -12.22 -8.83
C LEU A 353 -12.49 -13.69 -9.13
N SER A 354 -11.25 -14.16 -8.95
CA SER A 354 -10.89 -15.55 -9.22
C SER A 354 -11.65 -16.56 -8.35
N SER A 355 -12.00 -16.17 -7.11
CA SER A 355 -12.77 -17.00 -6.20
C SER A 355 -14.24 -17.07 -6.61
N ASN A 356 -14.82 -15.94 -7.07
CA ASN A 356 -16.21 -15.88 -7.53
C ASN A 356 -16.40 -16.54 -8.92
N LEU A 357 -15.40 -16.43 -9.78
CA LEU A 357 -15.44 -16.94 -11.17
C LEU A 357 -15.05 -18.42 -11.27
N PHE A 358 -14.87 -19.12 -10.14
CA PHE A 358 -14.46 -20.51 -10.10
C PHE A 358 -15.44 -21.40 -10.90
N GLY A 359 -14.92 -22.05 -11.95
CA GLY A 359 -15.69 -22.90 -12.87
C GLY A 359 -16.28 -22.17 -14.09
N THR A 360 -16.36 -20.84 -14.07
CA THR A 360 -16.88 -20.02 -15.17
C THR A 360 -15.77 -19.39 -16.00
N ALA A 361 -14.70 -18.93 -15.35
CA ALA A 361 -13.53 -18.36 -16.00
C ALA A 361 -12.25 -18.58 -15.17
N ALA A 362 -11.07 -18.51 -15.81
CA ALA A 362 -9.78 -18.65 -15.15
C ALA A 362 -8.81 -17.56 -15.62
N ILE A 363 -8.17 -16.87 -14.66
CA ILE A 363 -7.20 -15.80 -14.93
C ILE A 363 -5.83 -16.44 -15.19
N TYR A 364 -5.11 -15.93 -16.19
CA TYR A 364 -3.79 -16.46 -16.54
C TYR A 364 -2.77 -16.18 -15.43
N THR A 365 -1.92 -17.16 -15.15
CA THR A 365 -0.85 -17.08 -14.15
C THR A 365 0.51 -17.29 -14.82
N SER A 366 1.52 -16.54 -14.38
CA SER A 366 2.91 -16.73 -14.77
C SER A 366 3.60 -17.66 -13.77
N SER A 367 4.52 -18.48 -14.27
CA SER A 367 5.36 -19.36 -13.46
C SER A 367 6.76 -18.78 -13.30
N THR A 368 6.86 -17.65 -12.61
CA THR A 368 8.14 -17.03 -12.23
C THR A 368 8.49 -17.43 -10.79
N GLY A 369 8.97 -18.67 -10.59
CA GLY A 369 9.48 -19.16 -9.30
C GLY A 369 8.60 -20.20 -8.58
N THR A 370 8.72 -20.28 -7.25
CA THR A 370 8.00 -21.22 -6.36
C THR A 370 6.52 -20.85 -6.12
N SER A 371 6.08 -19.67 -6.58
CA SER A 371 4.70 -19.18 -6.45
C SER A 371 4.06 -18.96 -7.83
N ARG A 372 2.76 -19.26 -7.97
CA ARG A 372 1.97 -18.90 -9.16
C ARG A 372 1.38 -17.51 -8.94
N GLU A 373 1.86 -16.54 -9.69
CA GLU A 373 1.35 -15.16 -9.65
C GLU A 373 0.48 -14.88 -10.88
N TYR A 374 -0.47 -13.96 -10.77
CA TYR A 374 -1.30 -13.57 -11.90
C TYR A 374 -0.45 -12.82 -12.93
N ALA A 375 -0.63 -13.13 -14.21
CA ALA A 375 0.17 -12.54 -15.28
C ALA A 375 -0.32 -11.12 -15.60
N ILE A 376 0.52 -10.13 -15.30
CA ILE A 376 0.27 -8.71 -15.60
C ILE A 376 0.62 -8.42 -17.07
N ILE A 377 -0.30 -7.76 -17.76
CA ILE A 377 -0.12 -7.22 -19.10
C ILE A 377 0.26 -5.74 -18.96
N PRO A 378 1.43 -5.31 -19.45
CA PRO A 378 1.80 -3.90 -19.45
C PRO A 378 0.77 -3.06 -20.21
N GLU A 379 0.45 -1.87 -19.67
CA GLU A 379 -0.52 -0.93 -20.28
C GLU A 379 -0.20 -0.66 -21.76
N ALA A 380 1.09 -0.47 -22.07
CA ALA A 380 1.56 -0.26 -23.44
C ALA A 380 1.23 -1.44 -24.37
N GLU A 381 1.30 -2.69 -23.88
CA GLU A 381 0.95 -3.88 -24.67
C GLU A 381 -0.56 -3.98 -24.87
N MET A 382 -1.35 -3.70 -23.84
CA MET A 382 -2.80 -3.74 -23.95
C MET A 382 -3.33 -2.65 -24.88
N MET A 383 -2.79 -1.43 -24.79
CA MET A 383 -3.14 -0.33 -25.69
C MET A 383 -2.79 -0.66 -27.15
N ARG A 384 -1.63 -1.30 -27.39
CA ARG A 384 -1.27 -1.83 -28.72
C ARG A 384 -2.28 -2.85 -29.21
N PHE A 385 -2.70 -3.78 -28.36
CA PHE A 385 -3.67 -4.82 -28.71
C PHE A 385 -5.05 -4.25 -29.07
N LYS A 386 -5.62 -3.38 -28.21
CA LYS A 386 -6.91 -2.71 -28.47
C LYS A 386 -6.90 -1.97 -29.81
N TRP A 387 -5.80 -1.29 -30.09
CA TRP A 387 -5.63 -0.51 -31.30
C TRP A 387 -5.54 -1.38 -32.57
N ILE A 388 -4.83 -2.52 -32.54
CA ILE A 388 -4.76 -3.48 -33.66
C ILE A 388 -6.16 -3.99 -34.03
N ILE A 389 -6.97 -4.36 -33.04
CA ILE A 389 -8.33 -4.88 -33.27
C ILE A 389 -9.24 -3.82 -33.87
N SER A 390 -9.18 -2.59 -33.37
CA SER A 390 -9.99 -1.46 -33.89
C SER A 390 -9.73 -1.21 -35.38
N ARG A 391 -8.49 -1.39 -35.86
CA ARG A 391 -8.10 -1.13 -37.26
C ARG A 391 -8.24 -2.35 -38.17
N CYS A 392 -8.11 -3.57 -37.65
CA CYS A 392 -8.39 -4.80 -38.42
C CYS A 392 -9.85 -4.85 -38.90
N ALA A 393 -10.80 -4.38 -38.10
CA ALA A 393 -12.21 -4.28 -38.50
C ALA A 393 -12.40 -3.34 -39.72
N GLU A 394 -11.61 -2.25 -39.80
CA GLU A 394 -11.65 -1.29 -40.91
C GLU A 394 -10.96 -1.81 -42.19
N MET A 395 -9.95 -2.67 -42.06
CA MET A 395 -9.14 -3.16 -43.19
C MET A 395 -9.76 -4.29 -44.02
N THR A 396 -10.97 -4.74 -43.68
CA THR A 396 -11.68 -5.82 -44.42
C THR A 396 -12.05 -5.47 -45.86
N MET A 397 -11.61 -4.32 -46.41
CA MET A 397 -12.07 -3.79 -47.68
C MET A 397 -10.97 -3.10 -48.53
N LEU A 398 -9.74 -3.61 -48.66
CA LEU A 398 -8.87 -3.23 -49.79
C LEU A 398 -7.77 -4.26 -50.11
N ASP A 399 -7.58 -4.45 -51.42
CA ASP A 399 -6.51 -5.14 -52.15
C ASP A 399 -6.56 -6.67 -52.30
N GLU A 400 -7.35 -7.09 -53.30
CA GLU A 400 -6.97 -8.19 -54.17
C GLU A 400 -5.72 -7.80 -54.98
N GLU A 401 -4.79 -8.76 -55.13
CA GLU A 401 -3.64 -8.72 -56.04
C GLU A 401 -2.40 -7.93 -55.63
N ARG A 402 -1.58 -8.48 -54.71
CA ARG A 402 -0.11 -8.34 -54.81
C ARG A 402 0.62 -9.51 -54.19
N ARG A 403 1.50 -10.15 -54.98
CA ARG A 403 2.36 -11.25 -54.54
C ARG A 403 3.52 -10.69 -53.73
N CYS A 404 3.68 -11.16 -52.50
CA CYS A 404 4.91 -10.96 -51.73
C CYS A 404 5.74 -12.24 -51.68
N HIS A 405 7.05 -12.10 -51.51
CA HIS A 405 8.04 -13.19 -51.54
C HIS A 405 8.67 -13.47 -50.16
N LEU A 406 8.07 -13.00 -49.07
CA LEU A 406 8.57 -13.24 -47.71
C LEU A 406 8.36 -14.71 -47.30
N ALA A 407 9.38 -15.32 -46.71
CA ALA A 407 9.31 -16.68 -46.19
C ALA A 407 8.50 -16.72 -44.89
N GLU A 408 7.76 -17.80 -44.67
CA GLU A 408 7.04 -18.06 -43.42
C GLU A 408 8.04 -18.14 -42.25
N GLY A 409 7.72 -17.50 -41.13
CA GLY A 409 8.60 -17.39 -39.96
C GLY A 409 9.62 -16.26 -40.02
N THR A 410 9.59 -15.40 -41.05
CA THR A 410 10.48 -14.23 -41.13
C THR A 410 10.05 -13.17 -40.11
N ARG A 411 11.01 -12.68 -39.32
CA ARG A 411 10.81 -11.54 -38.41
C ARG A 411 10.78 -10.25 -39.23
N VAL A 412 9.71 -9.49 -39.10
CA VAL A 412 9.48 -8.29 -39.92
C VAL A 412 9.10 -7.11 -39.07
N ARG A 413 9.56 -5.92 -39.47
CA ARG A 413 9.08 -4.63 -38.98
C ARG A 413 8.16 -4.03 -40.02
N VAL A 414 7.01 -3.56 -39.59
CA VAL A 414 6.14 -2.78 -40.46
C VAL A 414 6.76 -1.38 -40.62
N THR A 415 6.93 -0.88 -41.83
CA THR A 415 7.55 0.43 -42.10
C THR A 415 6.57 1.53 -42.45
N ASP A 416 5.37 1.18 -42.91
CA ASP A 416 4.45 2.16 -43.46
C ASP A 416 2.99 1.75 -43.26
N GLY A 417 2.07 2.69 -43.42
CA GLY A 417 0.67 2.50 -43.09
C GLY A 417 0.40 2.50 -41.59
N THR A 418 -0.83 2.13 -41.25
CA THR A 418 -1.36 2.18 -39.88
C THR A 418 -0.42 1.51 -38.88
N PHE A 419 0.19 0.37 -39.25
CA PHE A 419 1.03 -0.44 -38.37
C PHE A 419 2.53 -0.03 -38.37
N ALA A 420 2.95 1.13 -38.88
CA ALA A 420 4.36 1.52 -38.96
C ALA A 420 5.09 1.49 -37.60
N GLY A 421 6.25 0.82 -37.54
CA GLY A 421 7.10 0.66 -36.36
C GLY A 421 7.00 -0.68 -35.64
N TYR A 422 5.97 -1.51 -35.91
CA TYR A 422 5.75 -2.77 -35.18
C TYR A 422 6.57 -3.94 -35.70
N GLU A 423 6.98 -4.86 -34.81
CA GLU A 423 7.70 -6.09 -35.17
C GLU A 423 6.84 -7.34 -34.94
N GLY A 424 6.98 -8.36 -35.80
CA GLY A 424 6.27 -9.62 -35.64
C GLY A 424 6.78 -10.71 -36.56
N LEU A 425 6.11 -11.87 -36.56
CA LEU A 425 6.42 -13.00 -37.43
C LEU A 425 5.38 -13.10 -38.56
N VAL A 426 5.86 -13.35 -39.79
CA VAL A 426 4.98 -13.57 -40.95
C VAL A 426 4.50 -15.02 -40.98
N ILE A 427 3.19 -15.24 -41.02
CA ILE A 427 2.59 -16.55 -41.34
C ILE A 427 1.84 -16.47 -42.66
N LYS A 428 2.01 -17.49 -43.50
CA LYS A 428 1.37 -17.60 -44.81
C LYS A 428 0.19 -18.58 -44.74
N GLU A 429 -1.04 -18.05 -44.70
CA GLU A 429 -2.25 -18.85 -44.84
C GLU A 429 -2.85 -18.68 -46.24
N GLY A 430 -2.54 -19.61 -47.15
CA GLY A 430 -3.04 -19.61 -48.53
C GLY A 430 -2.46 -18.51 -49.42
N ARG A 431 -3.31 -17.58 -49.89
CA ARG A 431 -2.92 -16.41 -50.72
C ARG A 431 -2.74 -15.11 -49.90
N ARG A 432 -2.96 -15.15 -48.59
CA ARG A 432 -2.94 -13.98 -47.70
C ARG A 432 -1.75 -14.05 -46.74
N TYR A 433 -1.20 -12.88 -46.40
CA TYR A 433 -0.10 -12.74 -45.45
C TYR A 433 -0.65 -12.13 -44.16
N ASN A 434 -0.51 -12.87 -43.05
CA ASN A 434 -0.91 -12.43 -41.73
C ASN A 434 0.36 -12.11 -40.92
N LEU A 435 0.41 -10.92 -40.33
CA LEU A 435 1.39 -10.61 -39.28
C LEU A 435 0.87 -11.18 -37.96
N ILE A 436 1.70 -11.96 -37.29
CA ILE A 436 1.45 -12.31 -35.90
C ILE A 436 2.21 -11.34 -35.02
N VAL A 437 1.45 -10.56 -34.25
CA VAL A 437 1.99 -9.82 -33.11
C VAL A 437 1.83 -10.72 -31.89
N GLU A 438 2.97 -11.11 -31.31
CA GLU A 438 3.01 -11.90 -30.09
C GLU A 438 2.93 -10.95 -28.88
N LEU A 439 1.94 -11.17 -28.01
CA LEU A 439 1.94 -10.56 -26.68
C LEU A 439 2.92 -11.37 -25.82
N LEU A 440 4.13 -10.82 -25.69
CA LEU A 440 5.37 -11.46 -25.21
C LEU A 440 5.23 -12.20 -23.86
N ASN A 441 4.25 -11.83 -23.02
CA ASN A 441 4.09 -12.40 -21.67
C ASN A 441 2.98 -13.47 -21.54
N LEU A 442 2.14 -13.68 -22.56
CA LEU A 442 0.96 -14.57 -22.45
C LEU A 442 0.84 -15.64 -23.54
N GLN A 443 1.85 -15.77 -24.41
CA GLN A 443 1.81 -16.67 -25.58
C GLN A 443 0.57 -16.44 -26.47
N PHE A 444 -0.04 -15.25 -26.42
CA PHE A 444 -1.13 -14.91 -27.34
C PHE A 444 -0.56 -14.40 -28.64
N MET A 445 -0.91 -15.12 -29.71
CA MET A 445 -0.64 -14.72 -31.08
C MET A 445 -1.87 -14.02 -31.64
N VAL A 446 -1.73 -12.73 -31.95
CA VAL A 446 -2.79 -11.94 -32.58
C VAL A 446 -2.45 -11.82 -34.05
N LYS A 447 -3.30 -12.41 -34.89
CA LYS A 447 -3.17 -12.34 -36.35
C LYS A 447 -3.79 -11.03 -36.83
N ALA A 448 -2.99 -10.17 -37.44
CA ALA A 448 -3.45 -9.01 -38.19
C ALA A 448 -3.12 -9.22 -39.67
N GLU A 449 -4.09 -9.05 -40.56
CA GLU A 449 -3.84 -9.08 -42.01
C GLU A 449 -3.15 -7.77 -42.40
N ILE A 450 -1.91 -7.84 -42.90
CA ILE A 450 -1.12 -6.64 -43.25
C ILE A 450 -0.60 -6.79 -44.68
N PRO A 451 -0.85 -5.80 -45.56
CA PRO A 451 -0.27 -5.76 -46.90
C PRO A 451 1.25 -5.85 -46.84
N ALA A 452 1.81 -6.75 -47.63
CA ALA A 452 3.22 -7.06 -47.52
C ALA A 452 4.15 -5.94 -48.02
N THR A 453 3.61 -4.91 -48.69
CA THR A 453 4.30 -3.67 -49.05
C THR A 453 4.75 -2.87 -47.83
N PHE A 454 4.10 -3.10 -46.69
CA PHE A 454 4.40 -2.41 -45.44
C PHE A 454 5.38 -3.17 -44.58
N LEU A 455 5.89 -4.34 -45.00
CA LEU A 455 6.77 -5.19 -44.20
C LEU A 455 8.23 -5.08 -44.67
N THR A 456 9.13 -4.89 -43.72
CA THR A 456 10.59 -4.99 -43.92
C THR A 456 11.16 -6.07 -43.03
N VAL A 457 12.14 -6.81 -43.52
CA VAL A 457 12.78 -7.89 -42.76
C VAL A 457 13.71 -7.29 -41.70
N ILE A 458 13.62 -7.81 -40.47
CA ILE A 458 14.57 -7.52 -39.39
C ILE A 458 15.51 -8.72 -39.28
N PRO A 459 16.83 -8.51 -39.16
CA PRO A 459 17.79 -9.60 -38.95
C PRO A 459 17.58 -10.37 -37.64
#